data_AF-M5C5T1-F1
#
_entry.id   AF-M5C5T1-F1
#
_cell.length_a   1.000
_cell.length_b   1.000
_cell.length_c   1.000
_cell.angle_alpha   90.00
_cell.angle_beta   90.00
_cell.angle_gamma   90.00
#
_symmetry.space_group_name_H-M   'P 1'
#
loop_
_entity.id
_entity.type
_entity.pdbx_description
1 polymer ?
#
loop_
_entity_poly.entity_id
_entity_poly.type
_entity_poly.pdbx_seq_one_letter_code
_entity_poly.pdbx_strand_id
1 'polypeptide(L)'
;MLPILSALRSFVNMLKPPSRCLLEILSDEIMIQILHFCNYQEILRFAMTCKRCYLLVMTTTSLQLHLELESNGLEIAPGSAEANSNYALILEELRRYHNAWLDLNLDGPHEKTMSGQMVKWRLNQGHYTIVHLGGAALFGPRSLNSVPLSNPNFGEDITYDQPFHEFYVDRAQDLVVLADI
;
A
#
# COMPACT_ATOMS: atom_id res chain seq x y z
N MET A 1 14.87 -7.38 -1.70
CA MET A 1 15.02 -8.33 -0.58
C MET A 1 15.33 -7.48 0.64
N LEU A 2 14.49 -7.50 1.68
CA LEU A 2 14.71 -6.71 2.90
C LEU A 2 16.18 -6.86 3.38
N PRO A 3 16.88 -5.78 3.75
CA PRO A 3 18.26 -5.85 4.26
C PRO A 3 18.38 -6.74 5.52
N ILE A 4 17.29 -6.92 6.27
CA ILE A 4 17.19 -7.86 7.40
C ILE A 4 17.30 -9.31 6.91
N LEU A 5 16.65 -9.65 5.79
CA LEU A 5 16.65 -11.00 5.22
C LEU A 5 18.01 -11.36 4.59
N SER A 6 18.74 -10.39 4.04
CA SER A 6 20.10 -10.61 3.53
C SER A 6 21.12 -10.83 4.66
N ALA A 7 21.01 -10.10 5.77
CA ALA A 7 21.83 -10.30 6.96
C ALA A 7 21.60 -11.68 7.60
N LEU A 8 20.34 -12.14 7.64
CA LEU A 8 19.98 -13.46 8.16
C LEU A 8 20.59 -14.62 7.36
N ARG A 9 20.72 -14.46 6.04
CA ARG A 9 21.33 -15.48 5.17
C ARG A 9 22.79 -15.78 5.55
N SER A 10 23.57 -14.76 5.92
CA SER A 10 24.96 -14.94 6.35
C SER A 10 25.05 -15.72 7.66
N PHE A 11 24.18 -15.40 8.62
CA PHE A 11 24.14 -16.05 9.93
C PHE A 11 23.68 -17.52 9.85
N VAL A 12 22.71 -17.82 9.00
CA VAL A 12 22.16 -19.19 8.86
C VAL A 12 23.19 -20.18 8.29
N ASN A 13 24.11 -19.71 7.43
CA ASN A 13 25.20 -20.55 6.95
C ASN A 13 26.19 -20.96 8.06
N MET A 14 26.14 -20.33 9.24
CA MET A 14 26.97 -20.65 10.39
C MET A 14 26.26 -21.52 11.44
N LEU A 15 24.97 -21.83 11.27
CA LEU A 15 24.20 -22.62 12.23
C LEU A 15 24.52 -24.11 12.10
N LYS A 16 24.97 -24.73 13.19
CA LYS A 16 25.07 -26.19 13.31
C LYS A 16 23.66 -26.82 13.38
N PRO A 17 23.47 -28.05 12.87
CA PRO A 17 22.20 -28.75 13.01
C PRO A 17 21.92 -29.00 14.51
N PRO A 18 20.73 -28.64 15.02
CA PRO A 18 20.37 -28.90 16.41
C PRO A 18 20.19 -30.41 16.65
N SER A 19 20.54 -30.85 17.86
CA SER A 19 20.33 -32.23 18.30
C SER A 19 18.84 -32.44 18.60
N ARG A 20 18.13 -33.16 17.71
CA ARG A 20 16.75 -33.68 17.86
C ARG A 20 15.77 -32.72 18.57
N CYS A 21 15.28 -31.73 17.85
CA CYS A 21 14.24 -30.82 18.33
C CYS A 21 12.83 -31.30 17.98
N LEU A 22 11.83 -30.96 18.82
CA LEU A 22 10.39 -31.12 18.51
C LEU A 22 9.99 -30.55 17.14
N LEU A 23 10.71 -29.52 16.68
CA LEU A 23 10.58 -28.92 15.34
C LEU A 23 10.82 -29.89 14.19
N GLU A 24 11.55 -30.99 14.41
CA GLU A 24 11.75 -32.02 13.39
C GLU A 24 10.49 -32.86 13.17
N ILE A 25 9.64 -32.97 14.19
CA ILE A 25 8.46 -33.84 14.22
C ILE A 25 7.23 -33.13 13.63
N LEU A 26 7.16 -31.81 13.75
CA LEU A 26 6.04 -31.02 13.22
C LEU A 26 6.10 -30.96 11.69
N SER A 27 4.92 -31.02 11.05
CA SER A 27 4.81 -30.75 9.62
C SER A 27 4.97 -29.25 9.34
N ASP A 28 5.36 -28.94 8.11
CA ASP A 28 5.61 -27.56 7.70
C ASP A 28 4.33 -26.72 7.75
N GLU A 29 3.17 -27.30 7.46
CA GLU A 29 1.86 -26.64 7.52
C GLU A 29 1.50 -26.21 8.94
N ILE A 30 1.73 -27.09 9.93
CA ILE A 30 1.45 -26.79 11.34
C ILE A 30 2.39 -25.70 11.84
N MET A 31 3.67 -25.76 11.46
CA MET A 31 4.62 -24.69 11.79
C MET A 31 4.20 -23.36 11.18
N ILE A 32 3.79 -23.34 9.90
CA ILE A 32 3.29 -22.13 9.24
C ILE A 32 2.09 -21.56 9.98
N GLN A 33 1.12 -22.40 10.36
CA GLN A 33 -0.05 -21.94 11.11
C GLN A 33 0.32 -21.35 12.47
N ILE A 34 1.22 -21.98 13.22
CA ILE A 34 1.71 -21.44 14.50
C ILE A 34 2.38 -20.08 14.28
N LEU A 35 3.22 -19.96 13.25
CA LEU A 35 3.95 -18.73 12.95
C LEU A 35 3.03 -17.56 12.55
N HIS A 36 1.84 -17.81 12.00
CA HIS A 36 0.84 -16.76 11.75
C HIS A 36 0.26 -16.13 13.02
N PHE A 37 0.44 -16.76 14.19
CA PHE A 37 0.07 -16.17 15.49
C PHE A 37 1.24 -15.46 16.18
N CYS A 38 2.44 -15.51 15.59
CA CYS A 38 3.63 -14.86 16.11
C CYS A 38 3.80 -13.47 15.52
N ASN A 39 4.45 -12.58 16.27
CA ASN A 39 4.90 -11.30 15.73
C ASN A 39 6.15 -11.48 14.84
N TYR A 40 6.46 -10.46 14.05
CA TYR A 40 7.57 -10.54 13.09
C TYR A 40 8.91 -10.83 13.80
N GLN A 41 9.13 -10.32 15.01
CA GLN A 41 10.38 -10.55 15.74
C GLN A 41 10.54 -12.01 16.14
N GLU A 42 9.45 -12.65 16.58
CA GLU A 42 9.42 -14.08 16.91
C GLU A 42 9.66 -14.95 15.68
N ILE A 43 9.03 -14.63 14.56
CA ILE A 43 9.23 -15.35 13.30
C ILE A 43 10.68 -15.23 12.82
N LEU A 44 11.30 -14.05 12.91
CA LEU A 44 12.70 -13.85 12.55
C LEU A 44 13.64 -14.62 13.49
N ARG A 45 13.35 -14.64 14.80
CA ARG A 45 14.10 -15.47 15.77
C ARG A 45 13.96 -16.96 15.44
N PHE A 46 12.76 -17.42 15.09
CA PHE A 46 12.52 -18.78 14.64
C PHE A 46 13.34 -19.12 13.39
N ALA A 47 13.37 -18.24 12.39
CA ALA A 47 14.15 -18.42 11.17
C ALA A 47 15.66 -18.55 11.45
N MET A 48 16.17 -17.93 12.53
CA MET A 48 17.57 -18.03 12.95
C MET A 48 17.92 -19.32 13.73
N THR A 49 16.97 -20.21 14.00
CA THR A 49 17.24 -21.42 14.80
C THR A 49 17.96 -22.50 14.00
N CYS A 50 17.51 -22.78 12.78
CA CYS A 50 18.12 -23.76 11.90
C CYS A 50 17.77 -23.52 10.42
N LYS A 51 18.48 -24.20 9.52
CA LYS A 51 18.29 -24.08 8.06
C LYS A 51 16.87 -24.43 7.61
N ARG A 52 16.20 -25.41 8.23
CA ARG A 52 14.82 -25.79 7.90
C ARG A 52 13.86 -24.64 8.23
N CYS A 53 13.97 -24.07 9.43
CA CYS A 53 13.15 -22.94 9.86
C CYS A 53 13.35 -21.71 8.98
N TYR A 54 14.61 -21.41 8.63
CA TYR A 54 14.93 -20.35 7.67
C TYR A 54 14.26 -20.60 6.32
N LEU A 55 14.41 -21.80 5.75
CA LEU A 55 13.82 -22.13 4.45
C LEU A 55 12.29 -22.03 4.52
N LEU A 56 11.67 -22.56 5.57
CA LEU A 56 10.22 -22.50 5.76
C LEU A 56 9.69 -21.07 5.69
N VAL A 57 10.32 -20.15 6.43
CA VAL A 57 9.93 -18.73 6.43
C VAL A 57 10.21 -18.08 5.07
N MET A 58 11.34 -18.40 4.43
CA MET A 58 11.78 -17.78 3.18
C MET A 58 11.12 -18.34 1.92
N THR A 59 10.45 -19.49 1.97
CA THR A 59 9.73 -20.08 0.83
C THR A 59 8.22 -19.96 0.96
N THR A 60 7.70 -19.73 2.16
CA THR A 60 6.26 -19.58 2.39
C THR A 60 5.82 -18.15 2.11
N THR A 61 5.05 -17.96 1.02
CA THR A 61 4.55 -16.65 0.60
C THR A 61 3.74 -15.94 1.67
N SER A 62 2.86 -16.67 2.39
CA SER A 62 2.01 -16.07 3.42
C SER A 62 2.82 -15.53 4.60
N LEU A 63 3.87 -16.24 5.04
CA LEU A 63 4.76 -15.76 6.10
C LEU A 63 5.61 -14.58 5.64
N GLN A 64 6.08 -14.59 4.39
CA GLN A 64 6.80 -13.44 3.85
C GLN A 64 5.92 -12.19 3.79
N LEU A 65 4.66 -12.34 3.34
CA LEU A 65 3.70 -11.24 3.33
C LEU A 65 3.42 -10.73 4.74
N HIS A 66 3.21 -11.64 5.70
CA HIS A 66 3.02 -11.30 7.11
C HIS A 66 4.19 -10.46 7.66
N LEU A 67 5.43 -10.91 7.42
CA LEU A 67 6.64 -10.18 7.81
C LEU A 67 6.74 -8.78 7.19
N GLU A 68 6.50 -8.66 5.88
CA GLU A 68 6.57 -7.38 5.16
C GLU A 68 5.49 -6.41 5.64
N LEU A 69 4.26 -6.88 5.87
CA LEU A 69 3.19 -6.03 6.40
C LEU A 69 3.52 -5.55 7.81
N GLU A 70 3.84 -6.48 8.72
CA GLU A 70 4.04 -6.15 10.14
C GLU A 70 5.28 -5.28 10.36
N SER A 71 6.39 -5.55 9.65
CA SER A 71 7.62 -4.76 9.76
C SER A 71 7.48 -3.32 9.24
N ASN A 72 6.55 -3.08 8.31
CA ASN A 72 6.26 -1.75 7.78
C ASN A 72 5.05 -1.08 8.45
N GLY A 73 4.42 -1.73 9.45
CA GLY A 73 3.22 -1.23 10.12
C GLY A 73 2.01 -1.13 9.19
N LEU A 74 1.93 -2.02 8.20
CA LEU A 74 0.86 -2.08 7.22
C LEU A 74 -0.12 -3.22 7.57
N GLU A 75 -1.38 -3.06 7.15
CA GLU A 75 -2.40 -4.09 7.23
C GLU A 75 -3.17 -4.17 5.90
N ILE A 76 -3.74 -5.36 5.61
CA ILE A 76 -4.62 -5.51 4.45
C ILE A 76 -5.99 -4.93 4.84
N ALA A 77 -6.40 -3.87 4.16
CA ALA A 77 -7.67 -3.20 4.46
C ALA A 77 -8.85 -4.16 4.24
N PRO A 78 -9.82 -4.21 5.18
CA PRO A 78 -11.02 -5.03 5.02
C PRO A 78 -11.80 -4.57 3.78
N GLY A 79 -12.06 -5.50 2.86
CA GLY A 79 -12.74 -5.23 1.59
C GLY A 79 -11.82 -4.93 0.39
N SER A 80 -10.51 -4.75 0.58
CA SER A 80 -9.57 -4.64 -0.55
C SER A 80 -9.28 -5.98 -1.23
N ALA A 81 -9.66 -7.08 -0.58
CA ALA A 81 -9.63 -8.42 -1.14
C ALA A 81 -10.84 -8.60 -2.06
N GLU A 82 -10.77 -8.08 -3.29
CA GLU A 82 -11.63 -8.56 -4.36
C GLU A 82 -11.38 -10.07 -4.53
N ALA A 83 -12.26 -10.89 -3.95
CA ALA A 83 -12.58 -12.31 -4.15
C ALA A 83 -11.48 -13.36 -4.48
N ASN A 84 -10.20 -13.01 -4.61
CA ASN A 84 -9.12 -13.88 -5.06
C ASN A 84 -7.73 -13.20 -4.95
N SER A 85 -7.54 -12.33 -3.95
CA SER A 85 -6.27 -11.62 -3.77
C SER A 85 -5.15 -12.60 -3.40
N ASN A 86 -4.40 -13.02 -4.43
CA ASN A 86 -3.28 -13.93 -4.30
C ASN A 86 -2.18 -13.26 -3.47
N TYR A 87 -1.84 -13.81 -2.30
CA TYR A 87 -0.78 -13.29 -1.43
C TYR A 87 0.55 -13.08 -2.16
N ALA A 88 0.82 -13.85 -3.23
CA ALA A 88 1.99 -13.64 -4.07
C ALA A 88 1.96 -12.29 -4.79
N LEU A 89 0.80 -11.89 -5.34
CA LEU A 89 0.64 -10.62 -6.05
C LEU A 89 0.76 -9.43 -5.08
N ILE A 90 0.13 -9.52 -3.91
CA ILE A 90 0.23 -8.47 -2.88
C ILE A 90 1.68 -8.30 -2.44
N LEU A 91 2.37 -9.42 -2.18
CA LEU A 91 3.79 -9.40 -1.79
C LEU A 91 4.68 -8.83 -2.88
N GLU A 92 4.43 -9.19 -4.14
CA GLU A 92 5.16 -8.65 -5.29
C GLU A 92 4.98 -7.13 -5.42
N GLU A 93 3.74 -6.66 -5.30
CA GLU A 93 3.41 -5.25 -5.35
C GLU A 93 4.02 -4.44 -4.20
N LEU A 94 3.94 -4.95 -2.96
CA LEU A 94 4.60 -4.33 -1.81
C LEU A 94 6.11 -4.21 -2.02
N ARG A 95 6.75 -5.27 -2.53
CA ARG A 95 8.19 -5.25 -2.84
C ARG A 95 8.53 -4.27 -3.95
N ARG A 96 7.69 -4.17 -4.98
CA ARG A 96 7.85 -3.18 -6.06
C ARG A 96 7.80 -1.77 -5.50
N TYR A 97 6.81 -1.46 -4.64
CA TYR A 97 6.72 -0.14 -4.01
C TYR A 97 7.90 0.15 -3.10
N HIS A 98 8.27 -0.78 -2.23
CA HIS A 98 9.41 -0.63 -1.34
C HIS A 98 10.72 -0.36 -2.11
N ASN A 99 10.99 -1.13 -3.19
CA ASN A 99 12.18 -0.90 -4.01
C ASN A 99 12.13 0.45 -4.73
N ALA A 100 10.98 0.84 -5.29
CA ALA A 100 10.80 2.14 -5.93
C ALA A 100 11.04 3.30 -4.94
N TRP A 101 10.61 3.15 -3.69
CA TRP A 101 10.83 4.15 -2.63
C TRP A 101 12.29 4.22 -2.21
N LEU A 102 12.97 3.08 -2.03
CA LEU A 102 14.38 3.04 -1.65
C LEU A 102 15.29 3.68 -2.70
N ASP A 103 15.05 3.36 -3.97
CA ASP A 103 15.87 3.84 -5.08
C ASP A 103 15.41 5.22 -5.58
N LEU A 104 14.33 5.77 -4.99
CA LEU A 104 13.58 6.92 -5.52
C LEU A 104 13.29 6.76 -7.03
N ASN A 105 13.18 5.51 -7.50
CA ASN A 105 12.82 5.16 -8.86
C ASN A 105 11.30 5.24 -9.00
N LEU A 106 10.81 6.45 -8.73
CA LEU A 106 9.46 6.85 -9.08
C LEU A 106 9.46 7.02 -10.60
N ASP A 107 8.49 6.43 -11.29
CA ASP A 107 8.27 6.76 -12.69
C ASP A 107 8.22 8.28 -12.86
N GLY A 108 8.58 8.76 -14.05
CA GLY A 108 8.62 10.20 -14.33
C GLY A 108 7.33 10.90 -13.90
N PRO A 109 7.41 12.19 -13.51
CA PRO A 109 6.25 12.94 -13.09
C PRO A 109 5.16 12.85 -14.16
N HIS A 110 3.93 12.53 -13.74
CA HIS A 110 2.78 12.59 -14.63
C HIS A 110 2.44 14.06 -14.86
N GLU A 111 2.96 14.63 -15.94
CA GLU A 111 2.61 15.97 -16.38
C GLU A 111 1.33 15.91 -17.22
N LYS A 112 0.31 16.66 -16.81
CA LYS A 112 -0.92 16.81 -17.58
C LYS A 112 -1.38 18.26 -17.53
N THR A 113 -1.61 18.82 -18.70
CA THR A 113 -2.09 20.20 -18.85
C THR A 113 -3.57 20.27 -18.49
N MET A 114 -3.93 21.05 -17.48
CA MET A 114 -5.34 21.29 -17.13
C MET A 114 -5.94 22.37 -18.03
N SER A 115 -7.20 22.18 -18.41
CA SER A 115 -8.00 23.22 -19.05
C SER A 115 -8.57 24.15 -17.98
N GLY A 116 -8.00 25.34 -17.84
CA GLY A 116 -8.49 26.35 -16.92
C GLY A 116 -7.53 26.66 -15.77
N GLN A 117 -7.82 27.76 -15.07
CA GLN A 117 -7.00 28.20 -13.96
C GLN A 117 -7.41 27.43 -12.70
N MET A 118 -6.55 26.51 -12.30
CA MET A 118 -6.65 25.78 -11.05
C MET A 118 -6.47 26.75 -9.87
N VAL A 119 -7.44 26.76 -8.96
CA VAL A 119 -7.42 27.63 -7.77
C VAL A 119 -7.06 26.84 -6.51
N LYS A 120 -7.57 25.62 -6.41
CA LYS A 120 -7.44 24.80 -5.21
C LYS A 120 -7.44 23.33 -5.57
N TRP A 121 -6.72 22.54 -4.80
CA TRP A 121 -6.75 21.08 -4.88
C TRP A 121 -6.74 20.48 -3.48
N ARG A 122 -7.24 19.25 -3.39
CA ARG A 122 -7.17 18.44 -2.17
C ARG A 122 -7.03 16.97 -2.54
N LEU A 123 -6.15 16.26 -1.84
CA LEU A 123 -6.02 14.81 -1.95
C LEU A 123 -6.80 14.15 -0.80
N ASN A 124 -7.85 13.41 -1.13
CA ASN A 124 -8.70 12.71 -0.17
C ASN A 124 -8.92 11.27 -0.64
N GLN A 125 -8.66 10.28 0.23
CA GLN A 125 -9.02 8.87 0.01
C GLN A 125 -8.65 8.35 -1.39
N GLY A 126 -7.40 8.55 -1.82
CA GLY A 126 -6.96 8.07 -3.13
C GLY A 126 -7.44 8.90 -4.32
N HIS A 127 -8.03 10.08 -4.11
CA HIS A 127 -8.52 10.95 -5.18
C HIS A 127 -7.98 12.37 -5.05
N TYR A 128 -7.60 12.96 -6.17
CA TYR A 128 -7.37 14.40 -6.30
C TYR A 128 -8.67 15.09 -6.65
N THR A 129 -9.14 15.98 -5.80
CA THR A 129 -10.20 16.92 -6.14
C THR A 129 -9.57 18.25 -6.51
N ILE A 130 -9.88 18.75 -7.69
CA ILE A 130 -9.34 19.98 -8.27
C ILE A 130 -10.51 20.93 -8.50
N VAL A 131 -10.30 22.19 -8.18
CA VAL A 131 -11.28 23.25 -8.35
C VAL A 131 -10.75 24.26 -9.38
N HIS A 132 -11.56 24.50 -10.40
CA HIS A 132 -11.28 25.43 -11.48
C HIS A 132 -12.15 26.69 -11.38
N LEU A 133 -11.59 27.81 -11.84
CA LEU A 133 -12.38 29.01 -12.17
C LEU A 133 -13.26 28.70 -13.37
N GLY A 134 -14.57 28.93 -13.22
CA GLY A 134 -15.51 28.86 -14.34
C GLY A 134 -15.51 30.17 -15.11
N GLY A 135 -15.33 30.12 -16.43
CA GLY A 135 -15.53 31.25 -17.33
C GLY A 135 -14.79 32.55 -16.93
N ALA A 136 -15.38 33.71 -17.26
CA ALA A 136 -14.80 35.01 -16.93
C ALA A 136 -14.53 35.09 -15.41
N ALA A 137 -13.25 35.19 -15.06
CA ALA A 137 -12.65 35.01 -13.73
C ALA A 137 -13.17 35.94 -12.60
N LEU A 138 -14.25 36.69 -12.84
CA LEU A 138 -14.83 37.67 -11.92
C LEU A 138 -15.75 37.06 -10.86
N PHE A 139 -16.18 35.80 -11.02
CA PHE A 139 -17.25 35.23 -10.18
C PHE A 139 -16.82 34.08 -9.26
N GLY A 140 -15.52 33.80 -9.12
CA GLY A 140 -15.02 32.76 -8.22
C GLY A 140 -15.08 31.33 -8.79
N PRO A 141 -14.68 30.32 -8.00
CA PRO A 141 -14.58 28.94 -8.44
C PRO A 141 -15.97 28.32 -8.65
N ARG A 142 -16.15 27.60 -9.76
CA ARG A 142 -17.46 27.04 -10.15
C ARG A 142 -17.38 25.61 -10.69
N SER A 143 -16.20 25.12 -11.00
CA SER A 143 -16.04 23.78 -11.55
C SER A 143 -15.17 22.93 -10.64
N LEU A 144 -15.56 21.66 -10.47
CA LEU A 144 -14.87 20.69 -9.65
C LEU A 144 -14.64 19.41 -10.46
N ASN A 145 -13.42 18.91 -10.42
CA ASN A 145 -13.05 17.63 -10.99
C ASN A 145 -12.51 16.73 -9.87
N SER A 146 -12.80 15.44 -9.93
CA SER A 146 -12.20 14.48 -9.01
C SER A 146 -11.60 13.30 -9.78
N VAL A 147 -10.31 13.09 -9.55
CA VAL A 147 -9.44 12.21 -10.33
C VAL A 147 -8.92 11.11 -9.41
N PRO A 148 -9.17 9.83 -9.70
CA PRO A 148 -8.61 8.74 -8.93
C PRO A 148 -7.09 8.64 -9.15
N LEU A 149 -6.34 8.42 -8.08
CA LEU A 149 -4.89 8.16 -8.14
C LEU A 149 -4.56 6.90 -8.95
N SER A 150 -5.44 5.89 -8.89
CA SER A 150 -5.27 4.63 -9.61
C SER A 150 -5.44 4.78 -11.13
N ASN A 151 -6.12 5.82 -11.59
CA ASN A 151 -6.29 6.11 -12.99
C ASN A 151 -6.37 7.63 -13.22
N PRO A 152 -5.27 8.29 -13.63
CA PRO A 152 -5.23 9.74 -13.84
C PRO A 152 -5.95 10.19 -15.13
N ASN A 153 -6.99 9.47 -15.52
CA ASN A 153 -7.99 9.93 -16.46
C ASN A 153 -8.91 10.90 -15.72
N PHE A 154 -8.75 12.18 -16.04
CA PHE A 154 -9.58 13.25 -15.53
C PHE A 154 -10.99 13.01 -16.04
N GLY A 155 -11.95 12.98 -15.12
CA GLY A 155 -13.36 12.97 -15.49
C GLY A 155 -13.76 14.31 -16.12
N GLU A 156 -15.01 14.40 -16.54
CA GLU A 156 -15.59 15.68 -16.93
C GLU A 156 -15.70 16.61 -15.70
N ASP A 157 -15.44 17.89 -15.91
CA ASP A 157 -15.60 18.90 -14.88
C ASP A 157 -17.09 19.06 -14.53
N ILE A 158 -17.44 18.90 -13.26
CA ILE A 158 -18.77 19.22 -12.76
C ILE A 158 -18.82 20.73 -12.56
N THR A 159 -19.64 21.41 -13.35
CA THR A 159 -19.82 22.86 -13.25
C THR A 159 -21.09 23.18 -12.48
N TYR A 160 -20.98 24.08 -11.52
CA TYR A 160 -22.08 24.54 -10.68
C TYR A 160 -22.49 25.97 -11.08
N ASP A 161 -23.78 26.27 -10.94
CA ASP A 161 -24.34 27.58 -11.26
C ASP A 161 -23.87 28.68 -10.29
N GLN A 162 -23.62 28.29 -9.03
CA GLN A 162 -23.18 29.16 -7.96
C GLN A 162 -21.69 28.98 -7.67
N PRO A 163 -20.96 30.07 -7.36
CA PRO A 163 -19.60 29.94 -6.91
C PRO A 163 -19.50 29.41 -5.49
N PHE A 164 -18.36 28.83 -5.15
CA PHE A 164 -18.09 28.32 -3.80
C PHE A 164 -16.64 28.61 -3.39
N HIS A 165 -16.42 28.81 -2.09
CA HIS A 165 -15.10 29.09 -1.50
C HIS A 165 -14.50 27.84 -0.84
N GLU A 166 -15.37 27.02 -0.25
CA GLU A 166 -15.00 25.77 0.40
C GLU A 166 -15.76 24.59 -0.19
N PHE A 167 -15.11 23.43 -0.15
CA PHE A 167 -15.70 22.18 -0.60
C PHE A 167 -15.24 21.03 0.29
N TYR A 168 -16.12 20.04 0.43
CA TYR A 168 -15.85 18.75 1.05
C TYR A 168 -16.41 17.65 0.17
N VAL A 169 -15.64 16.58 -0.01
CA VAL A 169 -16.04 15.42 -0.80
C VAL A 169 -15.99 14.20 0.09
N ASP A 170 -17.13 13.52 0.24
CA ASP A 170 -17.25 12.20 0.84
C ASP A 170 -17.63 11.20 -0.26
N ARG A 171 -16.63 10.45 -0.73
CA ARG A 171 -16.82 9.46 -1.79
C ARG A 171 -17.58 8.22 -1.32
N ALA A 172 -17.54 7.88 -0.03
CA ALA A 172 -18.27 6.73 0.49
C ALA A 172 -19.78 6.93 0.39
N GLN A 173 -20.22 8.19 0.37
CA GLN A 173 -21.62 8.59 0.28
C GLN A 173 -21.98 9.23 -1.07
N ASP A 174 -21.02 9.31 -2.00
CA ASP A 174 -21.15 10.07 -3.26
C ASP A 174 -21.65 11.51 -3.04
N LEU A 175 -21.11 12.18 -2.01
CA LEU A 175 -21.56 13.49 -1.54
C LEU A 175 -20.48 14.56 -1.76
N VAL A 176 -20.90 15.69 -2.29
CA VAL A 176 -20.10 16.92 -2.35
C VAL A 176 -20.84 18.04 -1.63
N VAL A 177 -20.20 18.63 -0.64
CA VAL A 177 -20.71 19.82 0.07
C VAL A 177 -19.95 21.03 -0.42
N LEU A 178 -20.67 22.03 -0.90
CA LEU A 178 -20.14 23.32 -1.34
C LEU A 178 -20.59 24.39 -0.35
N ALA A 179 -19.67 25.24 0.09
CA ALA A 179 -19.98 26.33 1.00
C ALA A 179 -19.48 27.66 0.43
N ASP A 180 -20.35 28.66 0.56
CA ASP A 180 -20.07 30.07 0.32
C ASP A 180 -20.06 30.77 1.69
N ILE A 181 -18.94 31.39 2.05
CA ILE A 181 -18.72 32.03 3.36
C ILE A 181 -18.75 33.53 3.18
#